data_AF-A0A7Y0PA74-F1
#
_entry.id   AF-A0A7Y0PA74-F1
#
_cell.length_a   1.000
_cell.length_b   1.000
_cell.length_c   1.000
_cell.angle_alpha   90.00
_cell.angle_beta   90.00
_cell.angle_gamma   90.00
#
_symmetry.space_group_name_H-M   'P 1'
#
loop_
_entity.id
_entity.type
_entity.pdbx_description
1 polymer ?
#
loop_
_entity_poly.entity_id
_entity_poly.type
_entity_poly.pdbx_seq_one_letter_code
_entity_poly.pdbx_strand_id
1 'polypeptide(L)'
;MPFGGWERTPAAVVYGEAETLFRFPAPDDPAPSTARLLTMSLYSAALGLAGVGVSVRAFVTVLGGASVWYVPVLAFLGLVSVALAVGSFLSIHRPALPWLLLMAATGPLAIDVMIAVMY
;
A
#
# COMPACT_ATOMS: atom_id res chain seq x y z
N MET A 1 -9.51 -6.16 60.91
CA MET A 1 -8.38 -5.76 60.03
C MET A 1 -8.53 -6.52 58.73
N PRO A 2 -8.63 -5.85 57.57
CA PRO A 2 -8.02 -6.51 56.40
C PRO A 2 -7.61 -5.63 55.17
N PHE A 3 -6.63 -6.18 54.41
CA PHE A 3 -6.35 -6.02 52.95
C PHE A 3 -5.65 -4.78 52.36
N GLY A 4 -5.05 -3.88 53.14
CA GLY A 4 -4.37 -2.68 52.61
C GLY A 4 -2.89 -2.81 52.23
N GLY A 5 -2.42 -3.91 51.60
CA GLY A 5 -0.97 -4.17 51.47
C GLY A 5 -0.42 -4.73 50.17
N TRP A 6 -1.25 -5.01 49.16
CA TRP A 6 -0.82 -5.64 47.91
C TRP A 6 -0.89 -4.71 46.69
N GLU A 7 -1.48 -3.53 46.82
CA GLU A 7 -1.33 -2.41 45.88
C GLU A 7 0.04 -1.74 46.07
N ARG A 8 1.13 -2.47 45.79
CA ARG A 8 2.33 -1.77 45.36
C ARG A 8 2.07 -1.37 43.92
N THR A 9 1.53 -0.18 43.70
CA THR A 9 1.72 0.50 42.42
C THR A 9 3.22 0.47 42.18
N PRO A 10 3.73 -0.25 41.16
CA PRO A 10 5.13 -0.08 40.81
C PRO A 10 5.30 1.42 40.60
N ALA A 11 6.21 2.05 41.35
CA ALA A 11 6.55 3.45 41.18
C ALA A 11 6.64 3.69 39.68
N ALA A 12 5.87 4.66 39.17
CA ALA A 12 5.79 4.95 37.75
C ALA A 12 7.23 4.95 37.23
N VAL A 13 7.59 3.90 36.48
CA VAL A 13 8.88 3.84 35.86
C VAL A 13 8.78 4.95 34.83
N VAL A 14 9.34 6.10 35.19
CA VAL A 14 9.61 7.20 34.25
C VAL A 14 10.63 6.61 33.30
N TYR A 15 10.14 5.89 32.29
CA TYR A 15 10.90 5.62 31.09
C TYR A 15 11.10 6.99 30.46
N GLY A 16 12.21 7.64 30.84
CA GLY A 16 12.58 8.94 30.33
C GLY A 16 12.55 8.90 28.81
N GLU A 17 11.80 9.82 28.21
CA GLU A 17 11.88 10.34 26.83
C GLU A 17 12.49 9.41 25.76
N ALA A 18 12.24 8.11 25.82
CA ALA A 18 12.52 7.20 24.73
C ALA A 18 11.39 7.43 23.75
N GLU A 19 11.60 8.42 22.88
CA GLU A 19 10.92 8.67 21.61
C GLU A 19 10.17 7.41 21.15
N THR A 20 8.89 7.30 21.52
CA THR A 20 8.07 6.14 21.18
C THR A 20 7.71 6.27 19.71
N LEU A 21 8.61 5.77 18.85
CA LEU A 21 8.52 5.82 17.39
C LEU A 21 7.23 5.17 16.83
N PHE A 22 6.52 4.40 17.66
CA PHE A 22 5.22 3.81 17.38
C PHE A 22 4.19 4.22 18.45
N ARG A 23 3.39 5.24 18.15
CA ARG A 23 2.12 5.48 18.85
C ARG A 23 1.04 4.60 18.22
N PHE A 24 0.39 3.77 19.02
CA PHE A 24 -0.85 3.10 18.62
C PHE A 24 -1.97 4.13 18.46
N PRO A 25 -2.87 3.98 17.47
CA PRO A 25 -4.02 4.87 17.31
C PRO A 25 -4.78 4.98 18.63
N ALA A 26 -4.91 6.19 19.15
CA ALA A 26 -5.75 6.43 20.33
C ALA A 26 -7.22 6.38 19.88
N PRO A 27 -8.18 5.99 20.75
CA PRO A 27 -9.60 5.98 20.41
C PRO A 27 -10.14 7.31 19.85
N ASP A 28 -9.47 8.42 20.16
CA ASP A 28 -9.84 9.78 19.73
C ASP A 28 -9.16 10.23 18.41
N ASP A 29 -8.30 9.39 17.80
CA ASP A 29 -7.74 9.72 16.50
C ASP A 29 -8.83 9.66 15.42
N PRO A 30 -9.01 10.72 14.61
CA PRO A 30 -10.12 10.81 13.67
C PRO A 30 -10.03 9.68 12.65
N ALA A 31 -11.10 8.89 12.55
CA ALA A 31 -11.21 7.84 11.55
C ALA A 31 -11.03 8.45 10.13
N PRO A 32 -10.33 7.75 9.21
CA PRO A 32 -10.25 8.18 7.82
C PRO A 32 -11.65 8.37 7.24
N SER A 33 -11.88 9.48 6.52
CA SER A 33 -13.18 9.75 5.94
C SER A 33 -13.59 8.66 4.94
N THR A 34 -14.85 8.23 4.98
CA THR A 34 -15.39 7.21 4.07
C THR A 34 -15.22 7.60 2.61
N ALA A 35 -15.37 8.89 2.28
CA ALA A 35 -15.15 9.41 0.94
C ALA A 35 -13.71 9.19 0.46
N ARG A 36 -12.72 9.41 1.33
CA ARG A 36 -11.30 9.20 1.00
C ARG A 36 -11.00 7.74 0.70
N LEU A 37 -11.52 6.83 1.53
CA LEU A 37 -11.41 5.38 1.32
C LEU A 37 -12.02 4.96 -0.03
N LEU A 38 -13.20 5.48 -0.36
CA LEU A 38 -13.88 5.21 -1.63
C LEU A 38 -13.08 5.72 -2.84
N THR A 39 -12.52 6.92 -2.77
CA THR A 39 -11.70 7.46 -3.87
C THR A 39 -10.44 6.64 -4.07
N MET A 40 -9.75 6.26 -2.98
CA MET A 40 -8.55 5.44 -3.05
C MET A 40 -8.84 4.03 -3.57
N SER A 41 -9.97 3.43 -3.17
CA SER A 41 -10.38 2.12 -3.68
C SER A 41 -10.73 2.18 -5.16
N LEU A 42 -11.43 3.22 -5.61
CA LEU A 42 -11.74 3.41 -7.02
C LEU A 42 -10.47 3.58 -7.86
N TYR A 43 -9.52 4.38 -7.39
CA TYR A 43 -8.21 4.54 -8.03
C TYR A 43 -7.50 3.19 -8.12
N SER A 44 -7.41 2.48 -7.02
CA SER A 44 -6.71 1.18 -6.96
C SER A 44 -7.39 0.12 -7.83
N ALA A 45 -8.72 0.13 -7.91
CA ALA A 45 -9.48 -0.73 -8.81
C ALA A 45 -9.16 -0.42 -10.27
N ALA A 46 -9.06 0.87 -10.65
CA ALA A 46 -8.68 1.26 -12.00
C ALA A 46 -7.26 0.77 -12.36
N LEU A 47 -6.30 0.89 -11.43
CA LEU A 47 -4.95 0.34 -11.62
C LEU A 47 -4.98 -1.19 -11.77
N GLY A 48 -5.72 -1.88 -10.91
CA GLY A 48 -5.88 -3.34 -10.97
C GLY A 48 -6.48 -3.81 -12.29
N LEU A 49 -7.55 -3.14 -12.77
CA LEU A 49 -8.17 -3.45 -14.05
C LEU A 49 -7.23 -3.22 -15.24
N ALA A 50 -6.46 -2.13 -15.22
CA ALA A 50 -5.43 -1.89 -16.24
C ALA A 50 -4.34 -2.97 -16.21
N GLY A 51 -3.89 -3.40 -15.03
CA GLY A 51 -2.94 -4.51 -14.87
C GLY A 51 -3.48 -5.85 -15.40
N VAL A 52 -4.78 -6.12 -15.22
CA VAL A 52 -5.43 -7.28 -15.85
C VAL A 52 -5.41 -7.16 -17.38
N GLY A 53 -5.70 -5.98 -17.92
CA GLY A 53 -5.62 -5.71 -19.36
C GLY A 53 -4.22 -5.97 -19.93
N VAL A 54 -3.18 -5.48 -19.25
CA VAL A 54 -1.78 -5.77 -19.59
C VAL A 54 -1.52 -7.28 -19.59
N SER A 55 -1.96 -7.99 -18.55
CA SER A 55 -1.73 -9.43 -18.39
C SER A 55 -2.38 -10.25 -19.51
N VAL A 56 -3.61 -9.89 -19.91
CA VAL A 56 -4.31 -10.50 -21.05
C VAL A 56 -3.57 -10.23 -22.34
N ARG A 57 -3.15 -8.98 -22.58
CA ARG A 57 -2.38 -8.61 -23.77
C ARG A 57 -1.05 -9.38 -23.83
N ALA A 58 -0.35 -9.46 -22.70
CA ALA A 58 0.92 -10.16 -22.58
C ALA A 58 0.80 -11.65 -22.86
N PHE A 59 -0.27 -12.29 -22.37
CA PHE A 59 -0.58 -13.69 -22.67
C PHE A 59 -0.69 -13.94 -24.18
N VAL A 60 -1.42 -13.07 -24.90
CA VAL A 60 -1.52 -13.16 -26.37
C VAL A 60 -0.16 -12.98 -27.05
N THR A 61 0.66 -12.04 -26.59
CA THR A 61 2.00 -11.81 -27.14
C THR A 61 2.92 -13.02 -26.95
N VAL A 62 2.86 -13.68 -25.80
CA VAL A 62 3.69 -14.86 -25.49
C VAL A 62 3.38 -16.02 -26.44
N LEU A 63 2.11 -16.22 -26.82
CA LEU A 63 1.74 -17.24 -27.81
C LEU A 63 2.36 -16.98 -29.19
N GLY A 64 2.67 -15.73 -29.51
CA GLY A 64 3.35 -15.32 -30.75
C GLY A 64 4.89 -15.46 -30.71
N GLY A 65 5.46 -15.99 -29.63
CA GLY A 65 6.92 -16.15 -29.48
C GLY A 65 7.62 -14.91 -28.91
N ALA A 66 7.05 -14.32 -27.86
CA ALA A 66 7.66 -13.19 -27.16
C ALA A 66 9.06 -13.52 -26.62
N SER A 67 9.87 -12.48 -26.46
CA SER A 67 11.20 -12.58 -25.86
C SER A 67 11.13 -13.04 -24.40
N VAL A 68 12.15 -13.78 -23.95
CA VAL A 68 12.18 -14.40 -22.60
C VAL A 68 12.14 -13.39 -21.44
N TRP A 69 12.53 -12.13 -21.69
CA TRP A 69 12.52 -11.07 -20.68
C TRP A 69 11.16 -10.41 -20.51
N TYR A 70 10.26 -10.55 -21.49
CA TYR A 70 9.00 -9.83 -21.56
C TYR A 70 8.11 -10.10 -20.33
N VAL A 71 7.86 -11.37 -20.02
CA VAL A 71 7.02 -11.76 -18.89
C VAL A 71 7.63 -11.38 -17.54
N PRO A 72 8.92 -11.66 -17.25
CA PRO A 72 9.54 -11.23 -16.00
C PRO A 72 9.50 -9.72 -15.75
N VAL A 73 9.71 -8.90 -16.80
CA VAL A 73 9.68 -7.43 -16.68
C VAL A 73 8.28 -6.94 -16.36
N LEU A 74 7.27 -7.40 -17.10
CA LEU A 74 5.87 -7.04 -16.82
C LEU A 74 5.42 -7.49 -15.43
N ALA A 75 5.81 -8.70 -15.02
CA ALA A 75 5.49 -9.20 -13.68
C ALA A 75 6.15 -8.35 -12.59
N PHE A 76 7.40 -7.95 -12.77
CA PHE A 76 8.13 -7.13 -11.81
C PHE A 76 7.49 -5.74 -11.65
N LEU A 77 7.24 -5.04 -12.76
CA LEU A 77 6.63 -3.70 -12.74
C LEU A 77 5.20 -3.74 -12.19
N GLY A 78 4.41 -4.74 -12.58
CA GLY A 78 3.08 -4.99 -12.03
C GLY A 78 3.12 -5.20 -10.51
N LEU A 79 4.06 -6.01 -10.01
CA LEU A 79 4.24 -6.22 -8.57
C LEU A 79 4.65 -4.94 -7.84
N VAL A 80 5.53 -4.12 -8.42
CA VAL A 80 5.91 -2.81 -7.85
C VAL A 80 4.69 -1.89 -7.77
N SER A 81 3.87 -1.83 -8.83
CA SER A 81 2.63 -1.05 -8.83
C SER A 81 1.67 -1.51 -7.72
N VAL A 82 1.46 -2.82 -7.59
CA VAL A 82 0.62 -3.40 -6.53
C VAL A 82 1.17 -3.09 -5.14
N ALA A 83 2.49 -3.23 -4.92
CA ALA A 83 3.12 -2.93 -3.63
C ALA A 83 2.93 -1.46 -3.23
N LEU A 84 3.05 -0.53 -4.17
CA LEU A 84 2.80 0.89 -3.95
C LEU A 84 1.32 1.17 -3.64
N ALA A 85 0.39 0.53 -4.38
CA ALA A 85 -1.03 0.64 -4.10
C ALA A 85 -1.38 0.12 -2.68
N VAL A 86 -0.86 -1.03 -2.27
CA VAL A 86 -1.02 -1.57 -0.90
C VAL A 86 -0.41 -0.63 0.13
N GLY A 87 0.78 -0.10 -0.13
CA GLY A 87 1.45 0.90 0.71
C GLY A 87 0.60 2.17 0.92
N SER A 88 -0.21 2.54 -0.06
CA SER A 88 -1.11 3.69 0.07
C SER A 88 -2.15 3.50 1.16
N PHE A 89 -2.74 2.30 1.26
CA PHE A 89 -3.70 1.98 2.31
C PHE A 89 -3.02 1.83 3.67
N LEU A 90 -1.82 1.26 3.72
CA LEU A 90 -1.02 1.16 4.97
C LEU A 90 -0.69 2.54 5.55
N SER A 91 -0.52 3.54 4.69
CA SER A 91 -0.18 4.92 5.09
C SER A 91 -1.39 5.83 5.27
N ILE A 92 -2.63 5.30 5.34
CA ILE A 92 -3.87 6.08 5.31
C ILE A 92 -3.97 7.20 6.37
N HIS A 93 -3.36 7.00 7.54
CA HIS A 93 -3.31 7.98 8.62
C HIS A 93 -2.42 9.19 8.30
N ARG A 94 -1.56 9.10 7.28
CA ARG A 94 -0.76 10.23 6.78
C ARG A 94 -1.58 11.05 5.78
N PRO A 95 -1.42 12.39 5.75
CA PRO A 95 -2.24 13.25 4.89
C PRO A 95 -1.92 13.09 3.40
N ALA A 96 -0.63 13.17 3.01
CA ALA A 96 -0.21 13.18 1.61
C ALA A 96 0.37 11.85 1.11
N LEU A 97 0.97 11.05 2.00
CA LEU A 97 1.74 9.86 1.66
C LEU A 97 0.94 8.82 0.85
N PRO A 98 -0.35 8.52 1.18
CA PRO A 98 -1.15 7.60 0.39
C PRO A 98 -1.32 8.00 -1.07
N TRP A 99 -1.52 9.30 -1.31
CA TRP A 99 -1.72 9.83 -2.65
C TRP A 99 -0.44 9.79 -3.47
N LEU A 100 0.70 10.10 -2.85
CA LEU A 100 2.00 9.98 -3.50
C LEU A 100 2.29 8.53 -3.91
N LEU A 101 1.93 7.56 -3.07
CA LEU A 101 2.10 6.14 -3.38
C LEU A 101 1.16 5.68 -4.51
N LEU A 102 -0.10 6.12 -4.53
CA LEU A 102 -1.01 5.82 -5.64
C LEU A 102 -0.52 6.44 -6.96
N MET A 103 -0.07 7.69 -6.95
CA MET A 103 0.49 8.34 -8.14
C MET A 103 1.78 7.66 -8.59
N ALA A 104 2.62 7.23 -7.65
CA ALA A 104 3.83 6.46 -7.96
C ALA A 104 3.49 5.08 -8.54
N ALA A 105 2.42 4.42 -8.07
CA ALA A 105 1.97 3.12 -8.59
C ALA A 105 1.58 3.19 -10.07
N THR A 106 1.10 4.33 -10.54
CA THR A 106 0.77 4.58 -11.96
C THR A 106 2.01 4.52 -12.86
N GLY A 107 3.19 4.89 -12.36
CA GLY A 107 4.43 4.91 -13.16
C GLY A 107 4.82 3.53 -13.71
N PRO A 108 5.10 2.53 -12.86
CA PRO A 108 5.39 1.16 -13.30
C PRO A 108 4.30 0.57 -14.18
N LEU A 109 3.03 0.81 -13.83
CA LEU A 109 1.91 0.31 -14.62
C LEU A 109 1.81 0.96 -16.01
N ALA A 110 2.09 2.27 -16.12
CA ALA A 110 2.10 2.95 -17.41
C ALA A 110 3.23 2.42 -18.31
N ILE A 111 4.38 2.06 -17.72
CA ILE A 111 5.47 1.39 -18.45
C ILE A 111 5.02 0.03 -18.95
N ASP A 112 4.34 -0.75 -18.12
CA ASP A 112 3.76 -2.05 -18.53
C ASP A 112 2.78 -1.92 -19.68
N VAL A 113 1.86 -0.96 -19.60
CA VAL A 113 0.90 -0.66 -20.67
C VAL A 113 1.64 -0.29 -21.95
N MET A 114 2.66 0.57 -21.87
CA MET A 114 3.46 0.96 -23.02
C MET A 114 4.15 -0.24 -23.67
N ILE A 115 4.82 -1.08 -22.86
CA ILE A 115 5.48 -2.31 -23.34
C ILE A 115 4.46 -3.25 -24.00
N ALA A 116 3.30 -3.44 -23.38
CA ALA A 116 2.26 -4.32 -23.89
C ALA A 116 1.60 -3.84 -25.19
N VAL A 117 1.57 -2.52 -25.43
CA VAL A 117 1.05 -1.92 -26.67
C VAL A 117 2.10 -1.95 -27.80
N MET A 118 3.38 -1.83 -27.49
CA MET A 118 4.46 -1.80 -28.48
C MET A 118 4.89 -3.19 -28.99
N TYR A 119 4.62 -4.23 -28.20
CA TYR A 119 4.73 -5.65 -28.60
C TYR A 119 3.42 -6.14 -29.21
#